data_AF-A0A8T8I260-F1
#
_entry.id   AF-A0A8T8I260-F1
#
_cell.length_a   1.000
_cell.length_b   1.000
_cell.length_c   1.000
_cell.angle_alpha   90.00
_cell.angle_beta   90.00
_cell.angle_gamma   90.00
#
_symmetry.space_group_name_H-M   'P 1'
#
loop_
_entity.id
_entity.type
_entity.pdbx_description
1 polymer ?
#
loop_
_entity_poly.entity_id
_entity_poly.type
_entity_poly.pdbx_seq_one_letter_code
_entity_poly.pdbx_strand_id
1 'polypeptide(L)'
;MGGVVVYEPDDESEVEGLPWAVTFEASAGEEWASFVCGPYERDEAVALAESVVGEGRGVTAVVEPLLPVRDAPDVLAMLDELREGVEDPT
;
A
#
# COMPACT_ATOMS: atom_id res chain seq x y z
N MET A 1 -15.29 6.09 8.79
CA MET A 1 -14.75 7.30 8.15
C MET A 1 -13.41 6.90 7.59
N GLY A 2 -13.25 6.93 6.27
CA GLY A 2 -12.01 6.57 5.59
C GLY A 2 -11.05 7.75 5.48
N GLY A 3 -9.84 7.51 4.98
CA GLY A 3 -8.82 8.53 4.83
C GLY A 3 -7.75 8.13 3.82
N VAL A 4 -6.94 9.12 3.43
CA VAL A 4 -5.73 8.90 2.62
C VAL A 4 -4.53 8.95 3.55
N VAL A 5 -3.71 7.90 3.51
CA VAL A 5 -2.42 7.83 4.20
C VAL A 5 -1.34 7.86 3.13
N VAL A 6 -0.44 8.83 3.19
CA VAL A 6 0.65 8.98 2.23
C VAL A 6 1.96 8.71 2.96
N TYR A 7 2.80 7.85 2.41
CA TYR A 7 4.16 7.67 2.89
C TYR A 7 4.97 8.95 2.69
N GLU A 8 5.62 9.41 3.75
CA GLU A 8 6.55 10.54 3.73
C GLU A 8 7.96 10.02 4.05
N PRO A 9 8.90 10.02 3.09
CA PRO A 9 10.29 9.63 3.35
C PRO A 9 10.99 10.67 4.24
N ASP A 10 12.00 10.23 4.98
CA ASP A 10 12.87 11.15 5.72
C ASP A 10 13.72 12.00 4.76
N ASP A 11 14.14 11.43 3.61
CA ASP A 11 14.82 12.12 2.53
C ASP A 11 14.15 11.86 1.17
N GLU A 12 13.76 12.91 0.45
CA GLU A 12 13.05 12.78 -0.84
C GLU A 12 13.84 12.01 -1.90
N SER A 13 15.17 11.99 -1.79
CA SER A 13 16.04 11.23 -2.70
C SER A 13 15.89 9.71 -2.56
N GLU A 14 15.36 9.21 -1.44
CA GLU A 14 15.12 7.77 -1.21
C GLU A 14 14.02 7.22 -2.12
N VAL A 15 13.09 8.08 -2.53
CA VAL A 15 11.92 7.72 -3.34
C VAL A 15 11.92 8.37 -4.72
N GLU A 16 12.96 9.15 -5.04
CA GLU A 16 13.06 9.85 -6.32
C GLU A 16 13.05 8.85 -7.49
N GLY A 17 12.10 9.03 -8.39
CA GLY A 17 11.94 8.18 -9.58
C GLY A 17 11.39 6.78 -9.30
N LEU A 18 11.04 6.44 -8.06
CA LEU A 18 10.35 5.18 -7.76
C LEU A 18 8.87 5.25 -8.19
N PRO A 19 8.30 4.16 -8.73
CA PRO A 19 6.87 4.09 -8.99
C PRO A 19 6.10 4.01 -7.67
N TRP A 20 4.92 4.63 -7.63
CA TRP A 20 4.02 4.61 -6.48
C TRP A 20 2.83 3.70 -6.74
N ALA A 21 2.28 3.14 -5.66
CA ALA A 21 1.06 2.34 -5.68
C ALA A 21 0.05 2.87 -4.66
N VAL A 22 -1.22 2.57 -4.88
CA VAL A 22 -2.31 2.83 -3.94
C VAL A 22 -2.92 1.52 -3.51
N THR A 23 -2.85 1.21 -2.21
CA THR A 23 -3.58 0.11 -1.59
C THR A 23 -4.91 0.62 -1.08
N PHE A 24 -6.01 0.07 -1.58
CA PHE A 24 -7.35 0.36 -1.08
C PHE A 24 -7.80 -0.74 -0.14
N GLU A 25 -8.31 -0.36 1.02
CA GLU A 25 -8.78 -1.27 2.06
C GLU A 25 -10.10 -0.81 2.69
N ALA A 26 -10.82 -1.77 3.26
CA ALA A 26 -12.08 -1.54 3.93
C ALA A 26 -11.87 -0.64 5.15
N SER A 27 -12.59 0.49 5.21
CA SER A 27 -12.68 1.25 6.46
C SER A 27 -13.47 0.47 7.51
N ALA A 28 -13.29 0.84 8.78
CA ALA A 28 -14.00 0.23 9.91
C ALA A 28 -15.52 0.12 9.65
N GLY A 29 -16.03 -1.12 9.71
CA GLY A 29 -17.44 -1.46 9.49
C GLY A 29 -17.74 -2.05 8.11
N GLU A 30 -16.79 -2.03 7.18
CA GLU A 30 -16.88 -2.70 5.89
C GLU A 30 -16.08 -4.01 5.88
N GLU A 31 -16.49 -5.00 5.09
CA GLU A 31 -15.86 -6.33 5.04
C GLU A 31 -15.55 -6.74 3.60
N TRP A 32 -14.40 -6.31 3.08
CA TRP A 32 -13.89 -6.71 1.76
C TRP A 32 -12.36 -6.71 1.73
N ALA A 33 -11.78 -7.49 0.81
CA ALA A 33 -10.34 -7.68 0.71
C ALA A 33 -9.64 -6.48 0.06
N SER A 34 -8.48 -6.09 0.59
CA SER A 34 -7.69 -5.01 0.00
C SER A 34 -7.20 -5.36 -1.42
N PHE A 35 -6.97 -4.32 -2.22
CA PHE A 35 -6.39 -4.45 -3.54
C PHE A 35 -5.47 -3.26 -3.85
N VAL A 36 -4.55 -3.48 -4.79
CA VAL A 36 -3.50 -2.50 -5.14
C VAL A 36 -3.72 -2.00 -6.56
N CYS A 37 -3.54 -0.70 -6.77
CA CYS A 37 -3.52 -0.03 -8.07
C CYS A 37 -2.15 0.63 -8.32
N GLY A 38 -1.69 0.64 -9.57
CA GLY A 38 -0.42 1.26 -9.97
C GLY A 38 0.28 0.50 -11.10
N PRO A 39 1.49 0.91 -11.51
CA PRO A 39 2.28 2.02 -10.92
C PRO A 39 1.84 3.42 -11.39
N TYR A 40 2.14 4.44 -10.59
CA TYR A 40 1.88 5.87 -10.83
C TYR A 40 3.10 6.75 -10.49
N GLU A 41 3.09 8.03 -10.90
CA GLU A 41 3.86 9.06 -10.19
C GLU A 41 3.22 9.39 -8.82
N ARG A 42 3.98 9.94 -7.86
CA ARG A 42 3.48 10.24 -6.50
C ARG A 42 2.22 11.09 -6.52
N ASP A 43 2.25 12.20 -7.25
CA ASP A 43 1.13 13.16 -7.28
C ASP A 43 -0.12 12.55 -7.94
N GLU A 44 0.06 11.69 -8.95
CA GLU A 44 -1.04 10.95 -9.58
C GLU A 44 -1.68 9.94 -8.61
N ALA A 45 -0.85 9.22 -7.84
CA ALA A 45 -1.31 8.28 -6.82
C ALA A 45 -2.12 8.97 -5.71
N VAL A 46 -1.61 10.11 -5.21
CA VAL A 46 -2.30 10.92 -4.19
C VAL A 46 -3.64 11.43 -4.72
N ALA A 47 -3.66 12.01 -5.93
CA ALA A 47 -4.88 12.53 -6.54
C ALA A 47 -5.95 11.44 -6.73
N LEU A 48 -5.55 10.23 -7.17
CA LEU A 48 -6.47 9.10 -7.30
C LEU A 48 -7.02 8.68 -5.94
N ALA A 49 -6.17 8.56 -4.92
CA ALA A 49 -6.56 8.17 -3.57
C ALA A 49 -7.57 9.16 -2.97
N GLU A 50 -7.31 10.46 -3.08
CA GLU A 50 -8.21 11.53 -2.63
C GLU A 50 -9.56 11.47 -3.35
N SER A 51 -9.54 11.25 -4.67
CA SER A 51 -10.77 11.12 -5.45
C SER A 51 -11.62 9.93 -5.01
N VAL A 52 -11.02 8.76 -4.78
CA VAL A 52 -11.76 7.54 -4.38
C VAL A 52 -12.30 7.67 -2.95
N VAL A 53 -11.50 8.18 -2.01
CA VAL A 53 -11.93 8.40 -0.63
C VAL A 53 -13.05 9.44 -0.56
N GLY A 54 -12.98 10.47 -1.42
CA GLY A 54 -14.00 11.53 -1.54
C GLY A 54 -15.40 11.02 -1.93
N GLU A 55 -15.51 9.86 -2.57
CA GLU A 55 -16.79 9.23 -2.90
C GLU A 55 -17.52 8.64 -1.67
N GLY A 56 -16.88 8.63 -0.50
CA GLY A 56 -17.52 8.30 0.78
C GLY A 56 -17.92 6.84 0.95
N ARG A 57 -17.31 5.91 0.20
CA ARG A 57 -17.66 4.47 0.18
C ARG A 57 -17.02 3.64 1.31
N GLY A 58 -16.64 4.26 2.42
CA GLY A 58 -15.97 3.54 3.52
C GLY A 58 -14.64 2.90 3.09
N VAL A 59 -13.82 3.65 2.36
CA VAL A 59 -12.52 3.21 1.85
C VAL A 59 -11.41 3.98 2.56
N THR A 60 -10.37 3.25 2.97
CA THR A 60 -9.06 3.84 3.31
C THR A 60 -8.12 3.59 2.14
N ALA A 61 -7.29 4.58 1.82
CA ALA A 61 -6.29 4.49 0.75
C ALA A 61 -4.89 4.73 1.33
N VAL A 62 -3.96 3.82 1.08
CA VAL A 62 -2.55 3.93 1.46
C VAL A 62 -1.73 4.16 0.19
N VAL A 63 -0.97 5.25 0.15
CA VAL A 63 -0.17 5.68 -1.00
C VAL A 63 1.30 5.56 -0.63
N GLU A 64 2.03 4.66 -1.30
CA GLU A 64 3.41 4.32 -0.95
C GLU A 64 4.28 4.03 -2.18
N PRO A 65 5.60 4.27 -2.10
CA PRO A 65 6.54 3.93 -3.17
C PRO A 65 6.79 2.41 -3.20
N LEU A 66 6.98 1.86 -4.39
CA LEU A 66 7.40 0.47 -4.56
C LEU A 66 8.92 0.35 -4.39
N LEU A 67 9.33 -0.09 -3.21
CA LEU A 67 10.73 -0.35 -2.89
C LEU A 67 11.18 -1.68 -3.54
N PRO A 68 12.22 -1.66 -4.39
CA PRO A 68 12.65 -2.87 -5.08
C PRO A 68 13.42 -3.81 -4.14
N VAL A 69 12.93 -5.05 -3.99
CA VAL A 69 13.72 -6.15 -3.44
C VAL A 69 14.66 -6.66 -4.54
N ARG A 70 15.97 -6.64 -4.28
CA ARG A 70 17.00 -6.90 -5.31
C ARG A 70 17.49 -8.34 -5.33
N ASP A 71 17.30 -9.07 -4.24
CA ASP A 71 17.89 -10.38 -4.04
C ASP A 71 16.80 -11.43 -3.78
N ALA A 72 16.88 -12.56 -4.50
CA ALA A 72 15.92 -13.65 -4.34
C ALA A 72 15.85 -14.23 -2.92
N PRO A 73 16.97 -14.35 -2.16
CA PRO A 73 16.92 -14.77 -0.76
C PRO A 73 16.02 -13.91 0.13
N ASP A 74 15.97 -12.59 -0.09
CA ASP A 74 15.12 -11.69 0.71
C ASP A 74 13.64 -11.98 0.47
N VAL A 75 13.27 -12.21 -0.80
CA VAL A 75 11.91 -12.61 -1.18
C VAL A 75 11.55 -13.96 -0.56
N LEU A 76 12.46 -14.94 -0.59
CA LEU A 76 12.22 -16.26 -0.01
C LEU A 76 12.05 -16.19 1.51
N ALA A 77 12.86 -15.38 2.21
CA ALA A 77 12.74 -15.19 3.65
C ALA A 77 11.37 -14.59 4.03
N MET A 78 10.89 -13.59 3.28
CA MET A 78 9.56 -13.01 3.48
C MET A 78 8.43 -14.03 3.25
N LEU A 79 8.58 -14.92 2.25
CA LEU A 79 7.61 -16.00 2.02
C LEU A 79 7.56 -17.01 3.16
N ASP A 80 8.70 -17.33 3.77
CA ASP A 80 8.76 -18.26 4.90
C ASP A 80 8.13 -17.63 6.15
N GLU A 81 8.42 -16.36 6.45
CA GLU A 81 7.79 -15.61 7.56
C GLU A 81 6.26 -15.58 7.43
N LEU A 82 5.75 -15.30 6.22
CA LEU A 82 4.32 -15.28 5.94
C LEU A 82 3.64 -16.65 6.10
N ARG A 83 4.37 -17.76 5.87
CA ARG A 83 3.84 -19.11 6.08
C ARG A 83 3.77 -19.47 7.55
N GLU A 84 4.82 -19.15 8.31
CA GLU A 84 4.86 -19.39 9.75
C GLU A 84 3.72 -18.65 10.47
N GLY A 85 3.38 -17.43 10.05
CA GLY A 85 2.25 -16.67 10.59
C GLY A 85 0.87 -17.26 10.31
N VAL A 86 0.73 -18.13 9.30
CA VAL A 86 -0.52 -18.85 8.98
C VAL A 86 -0.65 -20.14 9.81
N GLU A 87 0.47 -20.69 10.29
CA GLU A 87 0.54 -21.94 11.05
C GLU A 87 0.24 -21.79 12.55
N ASP A 88 0.01 -20.56 13.03
CA ASP A 88 -0.43 -20.23 14.40
C ASP A 88 -1.92 -19.79 14.46
N PRO A 89 -2.90 -20.65 14.10
CA PRO A 89 -4.31 -20.36 14.33
C PRO A 89 -4.63 -20.60 15.82
N THR A 90 -4.88 -19.52 16.57
CA THR A 90 -5.58 -19.59 17.85
C THR A 90 -7.03 -20.03 17.66
#